data_AF-B2UDC6-F1
#
_entry.id   AF-B2UDC6-F1
#
_cell.length_a   1.000
_cell.length_b   1.000
_cell.length_c   1.000
_cell.angle_alpha   90.00
_cell.angle_beta   90.00
_cell.angle_gamma   90.00
#
_symmetry.space_group_name_H-M   'P 1'
#
loop_
_entity.id
_entity.type
_entity.pdbx_description
1 polymer ?
#
loop_
_entity_poly.entity_id
_entity_poly.type
_entity_poly.pdbx_seq_one_letter_code
_entity_poly.pdbx_strand_id
1 'polypeptide(L)'
;MAKILTASRSHDVALQGAILLYGPAEGQFTYSTAHRITHEAGTRKPAIGPGVPLNRRALIHAVTQVALSALPKGEFLTPNVLSVSTRAVTWWCPPAIRRVFFQCKELGTRSAVVPHPGLVFQAANDGFSVFALMEDVRPTPESMLHEPPYFNTWDVGRICIGSAQVPKQIDVASIAGWEEAFFSSAFTHPNRGAQRVKFERGVYAFWKEMLDGNFAEYPKEVLIPLKKSLGDLIAGKVGG
;
A
#
# COMPACT_ATOMS: atom_id res chain seq x y z
N MET A 1 -30.79 3.22 -3.81
CA MET A 1 -29.41 3.46 -4.29
C MET A 1 -28.52 2.47 -3.57
N ALA A 2 -27.78 1.64 -4.30
CA ALA A 2 -26.79 0.74 -3.70
C ALA A 2 -25.44 1.47 -3.70
N LYS A 3 -24.80 1.63 -2.53
CA LYS A 3 -23.42 2.07 -2.46
C LYS A 3 -22.54 0.88 -2.84
N ILE A 4 -22.04 0.86 -4.08
CA ILE A 4 -20.95 -0.05 -4.43
C ILE A 4 -19.66 0.63 -4.00
N LEU A 5 -19.03 0.10 -2.95
CA LEU A 5 -17.66 0.44 -2.59
C LEU A 5 -16.75 -0.22 -3.63
N THR A 6 -16.51 0.47 -4.75
CA THR A 6 -15.36 0.16 -5.59
C THR A 6 -14.17 0.93 -5.04
N ALA A 7 -12.98 0.34 -5.14
CA ALA A 7 -11.76 0.80 -4.47
C ALA A 7 -11.36 2.25 -4.77
N SER A 8 -11.98 2.90 -5.76
CA SER A 8 -11.77 4.31 -6.10
C SER A 8 -13.10 5.08 -6.08
N ARG A 9 -13.26 5.96 -5.08
CA ARG A 9 -14.27 7.04 -4.99
C ARG A 9 -15.73 6.62 -4.70
N SER A 10 -16.39 7.31 -3.76
CA SER A 10 -17.85 7.22 -3.57
C SER A 10 -18.57 8.00 -4.68
N HIS A 11 -18.84 7.34 -5.81
CA HIS A 11 -19.83 7.83 -6.76
C HIS A 11 -21.17 7.18 -6.44
N ASP A 12 -22.24 7.97 -6.45
CA ASP A 12 -23.58 7.40 -6.51
C ASP A 12 -23.72 6.71 -7.88
N VAL A 13 -23.58 5.38 -7.85
CA VAL A 13 -23.78 4.54 -9.03
C VAL A 13 -25.23 4.08 -9.07
N ALA A 14 -25.85 4.21 -10.24
CA ALA A 14 -27.17 3.66 -10.51
C ALA A 14 -27.02 2.40 -11.36
N LEU A 15 -27.89 1.41 -11.13
CA LEU A 15 -27.96 0.23 -11.98
C LEU A 15 -28.42 0.65 -13.38
N GLN A 16 -27.54 0.54 -14.39
CA GLN A 16 -27.79 0.98 -15.78
C GLN A 16 -28.09 -0.19 -16.74
N GLY A 17 -27.66 -1.39 -16.40
CA GLY A 17 -27.87 -2.59 -17.23
C GLY A 17 -27.57 -3.86 -16.44
N ALA A 18 -28.00 -4.99 -16.98
CA ALA A 18 -27.63 -6.32 -16.49
C ALA A 18 -27.17 -7.20 -17.64
N ILE A 19 -26.12 -8.00 -17.38
CA ILE A 19 -25.74 -9.13 -18.23
C ILE A 19 -26.10 -10.38 -17.45
N LEU A 20 -26.98 -11.22 -18.02
CA LEU A 20 -27.28 -12.53 -17.45
C LEU A 20 -26.46 -13.57 -18.20
N LEU A 21 -25.75 -14.41 -17.46
CA LEU A 21 -24.93 -15.50 -17.98
C LEU A 21 -25.64 -16.82 -17.69
N TYR A 22 -25.78 -17.66 -18.71
CA TYR A 22 -26.46 -18.96 -18.65
C TYR A 22 -25.45 -20.05 -18.97
N GLY A 23 -25.56 -21.19 -18.33
CA GLY A 23 -24.80 -22.38 -18.68
C GLY A 23 -25.20 -23.60 -17.85
N PRO A 24 -24.53 -24.74 -18.08
CA PRO A 24 -24.98 -26.04 -17.57
C PRO A 24 -24.71 -26.24 -16.07
N ALA A 25 -23.81 -25.45 -15.48
CA ALA A 25 -23.39 -25.57 -14.09
C ALA A 25 -22.87 -24.22 -13.56
N GLU A 26 -22.75 -24.12 -12.23
CA GLU A 26 -22.15 -22.96 -11.58
C GLU A 26 -20.73 -22.69 -12.12
N GLY A 27 -20.44 -21.43 -12.44
CA GLY A 27 -19.16 -21.02 -13.03
C GLY A 27 -18.93 -21.42 -14.49
N GLN A 28 -19.85 -22.16 -15.14
CA GLN A 28 -19.81 -22.49 -16.56
C GLN A 28 -20.86 -21.69 -17.32
N PHE A 29 -20.44 -20.88 -18.30
CA PHE A 29 -21.33 -20.02 -19.06
C PHE A 29 -21.21 -20.32 -20.56
N THR A 30 -22.34 -20.59 -21.22
CA THR A 30 -22.44 -20.92 -22.65
C THR A 30 -23.24 -19.90 -23.44
N TYR A 31 -24.08 -19.09 -22.78
CA TYR A 31 -24.91 -18.09 -23.42
C TYR A 31 -25.08 -16.86 -22.53
N SER A 32 -25.36 -15.70 -23.12
CA SER A 32 -25.58 -14.47 -22.36
C SER A 32 -26.60 -13.54 -23.02
N THR A 33 -27.29 -12.77 -22.19
CA THR A 33 -28.23 -11.73 -22.63
C THR A 33 -27.92 -10.41 -21.96
N ALA A 34 -28.17 -9.32 -22.69
CA ALA A 34 -28.11 -7.96 -22.18
C ALA A 34 -29.52 -7.45 -21.88
N HIS A 35 -29.69 -6.80 -20.74
CA HIS A 35 -30.95 -6.26 -20.28
C HIS A 35 -30.79 -4.79 -19.91
N ARG A 36 -31.74 -3.97 -20.33
CA ARG A 36 -31.88 -2.59 -19.83
C ARG A 36 -32.54 -2.62 -18.46
N ILE A 37 -32.25 -1.63 -17.63
CA ILE A 37 -32.95 -1.42 -16.37
C ILE A 37 -34.17 -0.55 -16.63
N THR A 38 -35.32 -1.04 -16.18
CA THR A 38 -36.59 -0.30 -16.18
C THR A 38 -36.94 0.09 -14.76
N HIS A 39 -37.91 0.98 -14.61
CA HIS A 39 -38.48 1.34 -13.32
C HIS A 39 -39.94 0.89 -13.30
N GLU A 40 -40.37 0.24 -12.21
CA GLU A 40 -41.77 -0.10 -12.03
C GLU A 40 -42.63 1.17 -11.99
N ALA A 41 -43.79 1.14 -12.65
CA ALA A 41 -44.68 2.29 -12.70
C ALA A 41 -45.08 2.74 -11.29
N GLY A 42 -44.81 4.01 -10.98
CA GLY A 42 -45.12 4.59 -9.66
C GLY A 42 -44.10 4.30 -8.55
N THR A 43 -43.04 3.53 -8.80
CA THR A 43 -41.95 3.34 -7.83
C THR A 43 -40.58 3.63 -8.44
N ARG A 44 -39.62 4.05 -7.60
CA ARG A 44 -38.23 4.26 -8.03
C ARG A 44 -37.41 2.96 -8.02
N LYS A 45 -38.06 1.79 -7.91
CA LYS A 45 -37.39 0.49 -7.82
C LYS A 45 -36.90 0.06 -9.21
N PRO A 46 -35.59 -0.26 -9.36
CA PRO A 46 -35.07 -0.77 -10.62
C PRO A 46 -35.51 -2.22 -10.85
N ALA A 47 -35.91 -2.55 -12.08
CA ALA A 47 -36.26 -3.89 -12.54
C ALA A 47 -35.45 -4.24 -13.79
N ILE A 48 -35.16 -5.53 -13.98
CA ILE A 48 -34.47 -6.02 -15.17
C ILE A 48 -35.50 -6.13 -16.31
N GLY A 49 -35.31 -5.37 -17.37
CA GLY A 49 -36.18 -5.39 -18.55
C GLY A 49 -35.96 -6.62 -19.45
N PRO A 50 -36.66 -6.69 -20.59
CA PRO A 50 -36.50 -7.76 -21.57
C PRO A 50 -35.05 -7.93 -22.05
N GLY A 51 -34.62 -9.18 -22.23
CA GLY A 51 -33.26 -9.52 -22.63
C GLY A 51 -33.10 -9.63 -24.14
N VAL A 52 -31.95 -9.20 -24.64
CA VAL A 52 -31.51 -9.45 -26.03
C VAL A 52 -30.24 -10.31 -26.03
N PRO A 53 -30.05 -11.21 -27.03
CA PRO A 53 -28.82 -11.98 -27.15
C PRO A 53 -27.59 -11.06 -27.14
N LEU A 54 -26.65 -11.31 -26.23
CA LEU A 54 -25.43 -10.52 -26.14
C LEU A 54 -24.40 -11.08 -27.13
N ASN A 55 -24.02 -10.28 -28.11
CA ASN A 55 -22.98 -10.67 -29.06
C ASN A 55 -21.56 -10.40 -28.50
N ARG A 56 -20.57 -11.09 -29.07
CA ARG A 56 -19.15 -11.01 -28.66
C ARG A 56 -18.63 -9.56 -28.57
N ARG A 57 -18.96 -8.71 -29.54
CA ARG A 57 -18.49 -7.32 -29.58
C ARG A 57 -19.06 -6.50 -28.43
N ALA A 58 -20.34 -6.65 -28.15
CA ALA A 58 -21.02 -5.95 -27.05
C ALA A 58 -20.52 -6.42 -25.69
N LEU A 59 -20.25 -7.73 -25.51
CA LEU A 59 -19.67 -8.26 -24.27
C LEU A 59 -18.28 -7.69 -24.03
N ILE A 60 -17.39 -7.74 -25.02
CA ILE A 60 -16.04 -7.17 -24.93
C ILE A 60 -16.13 -5.68 -24.58
N HIS A 61 -16.95 -4.92 -25.31
CA HIS A 61 -17.12 -3.49 -25.06
C HIS A 61 -17.59 -3.19 -23.62
N ALA A 62 -18.61 -3.89 -23.13
CA ALA A 62 -19.14 -3.68 -21.78
C ALA A 62 -18.10 -4.00 -20.70
N VAL A 63 -17.41 -5.14 -20.82
CA VAL A 63 -16.36 -5.55 -19.87
C VAL A 63 -15.17 -4.59 -19.92
N THR A 64 -14.76 -4.16 -21.12
CA THR A 64 -13.68 -3.17 -21.28
C THR A 64 -14.04 -1.83 -20.64
N GLN A 65 -15.28 -1.33 -20.79
CA GLN A 65 -15.70 -0.08 -20.15
C GLN A 65 -15.69 -0.17 -18.62
N VAL A 66 -16.15 -1.30 -18.07
CA VAL A 66 -16.07 -1.56 -16.63
C VAL A 66 -14.62 -1.64 -16.17
N ALA A 67 -13.77 -2.38 -16.90
CA ALA A 67 -12.35 -2.52 -16.60
C ALA A 67 -11.63 -1.17 -16.63
N LEU A 68 -11.79 -0.37 -17.69
CA LEU A 68 -11.19 0.96 -17.82
C LEU A 68 -11.67 1.93 -16.74
N SER A 69 -12.94 1.84 -16.32
CA SER A 69 -13.47 2.67 -15.24
C SER A 69 -12.97 2.23 -13.86
N ALA A 70 -12.65 0.95 -13.71
CA ALA A 70 -12.08 0.38 -12.49
C ALA A 70 -10.57 0.60 -12.38
N LEU A 71 -9.87 0.79 -13.51
CA LEU A 71 -8.45 1.12 -13.51
C LEU A 71 -8.23 2.54 -12.98
N PRO A 72 -7.14 2.78 -12.22
CA PRO A 72 -6.70 4.13 -11.93
C PRO A 72 -6.59 4.92 -13.23
N LYS A 73 -7.16 6.13 -13.26
CA LYS A 73 -6.88 7.06 -14.37
C LYS A 73 -5.37 7.31 -14.38
N GLY A 74 -4.78 7.56 -15.55
CA GLY A 74 -3.34 7.83 -15.62
C GLY A 74 -2.92 8.92 -14.62
N GLU A 75 -1.92 8.60 -13.80
CA GLU A 75 -1.40 9.49 -12.75
C GLU A 75 0.00 9.99 -13.14
N PHE A 76 0.35 11.19 -12.70
CA PHE A 76 1.71 11.69 -12.81
C PHE A 76 2.61 10.91 -11.85
N LEU A 77 3.63 10.25 -12.38
CA LEU A 77 4.59 9.51 -11.56
C LEU A 77 5.70 10.45 -11.12
N THR A 78 5.76 10.71 -9.81
CA THR A 78 6.86 11.46 -9.22
C THR A 78 8.17 10.65 -9.29
N PRO A 79 9.35 11.29 -9.32
CA PRO A 79 10.63 10.60 -9.47
C PRO A 79 10.92 9.54 -8.40
N ASN A 80 10.25 9.63 -7.25
CA ASN A 80 10.42 8.71 -6.15
C ASN A 80 9.54 7.44 -6.28
N VAL A 81 8.57 7.40 -7.20
CA VAL A 81 7.79 6.18 -7.49
C VAL A 81 8.71 5.14 -8.14
N LEU A 82 8.72 3.92 -7.61
CA LEU A 82 9.54 2.80 -8.09
C LEU A 82 8.71 1.78 -8.87
N SER A 83 7.48 1.51 -8.43
CA SER A 83 6.57 0.59 -9.10
C SER A 83 5.12 0.90 -8.78
N VAL A 84 4.25 0.70 -9.77
CA VAL A 84 2.79 0.76 -9.63
C VAL A 84 2.21 -0.51 -10.25
N SER A 85 1.35 -1.19 -9.50
CA SER A 85 0.62 -2.38 -9.96
C SER A 85 -0.83 -2.30 -9.54
N THR A 86 -1.65 -3.26 -9.96
CA THR A 86 -3.05 -3.36 -9.52
C THR A 86 -3.21 -3.70 -8.03
N ARG A 87 -2.11 -4.06 -7.34
CA ARG A 87 -2.14 -4.49 -5.94
C ARG A 87 -1.35 -3.60 -5.00
N ALA A 88 -0.40 -2.82 -5.52
CA ALA A 88 0.56 -2.10 -4.70
C ALA A 88 1.17 -0.90 -5.42
N VAL A 89 1.54 0.11 -4.63
CA VAL A 89 2.42 1.20 -5.00
C VAL A 89 3.68 1.11 -4.16
N THR A 90 4.85 1.12 -4.80
CA THR A 90 6.16 1.08 -4.15
C THR A 90 6.93 2.35 -4.50
N TRP A 91 7.46 3.02 -3.48
CA TRP A 91 8.17 4.28 -3.66
C TRP A 91 9.40 4.37 -2.76
N TRP A 92 10.36 5.16 -3.22
CA TRP A 92 11.54 5.56 -2.49
C TRP A 92 11.21 6.79 -1.64
N CYS A 93 11.71 6.81 -0.42
CA CYS A 93 11.75 7.99 0.42
C CYS A 93 13.24 8.26 0.68
N PRO A 94 13.80 9.36 0.12
CA PRO A 94 15.23 9.62 0.21
C PRO A 94 15.66 9.84 1.67
N PRO A 95 16.96 9.62 1.98
CA PRO A 95 17.51 9.93 3.29
C PRO A 95 17.17 11.36 3.68
N ALA A 96 16.76 11.53 4.94
CA ALA A 96 16.32 12.83 5.42
C ALA A 96 16.44 12.91 6.94
N ILE A 97 16.62 14.13 7.42
CA ILE A 97 16.53 14.45 8.85
C ILE A 97 15.05 14.66 9.16
N ARG A 98 14.47 13.81 10.01
CA ARG A 98 13.03 13.80 10.32
C ARG A 98 12.78 13.69 11.81
N ARG A 99 11.61 14.17 12.22
CA ARG A 99 11.16 14.06 13.60
C ARG A 99 10.59 12.68 13.86
N VAL A 100 10.99 12.09 14.98
CA VAL A 100 10.43 10.84 15.51
C VAL A 100 9.81 11.08 16.88
N PHE A 101 8.88 10.21 17.26
CA PHE A 101 8.19 10.25 18.53
C PHE A 101 8.32 8.88 19.20
N PHE A 102 8.77 8.85 20.45
CA PHE A 102 8.87 7.64 21.27
C PHE A 102 8.00 7.79 22.51
N GLN A 103 7.30 6.71 22.85
CA GLN A 103 6.53 6.60 24.09
C GLN A 103 6.65 5.16 24.60
N CYS A 104 7.78 4.85 25.24
CA CYS A 104 8.06 3.51 25.76
C CYS A 104 8.66 3.56 27.17
N LYS A 105 8.73 2.40 27.85
CA LYS A 105 9.26 2.32 29.22
C LYS A 105 10.76 2.64 29.27
N GLU A 106 11.51 2.20 28.26
CA GLU A 106 12.97 2.29 28.23
C GLU A 106 13.49 3.68 27.84
N LEU A 107 12.80 4.39 26.95
CA LEU A 107 13.19 5.72 26.46
C LEU A 107 12.33 6.85 27.03
N GLY A 108 11.21 6.53 27.69
CA GLY A 108 10.22 7.50 28.14
C GLY A 108 9.42 8.11 26.98
N THR A 109 8.87 9.31 27.22
CA THR A 109 8.24 10.13 26.20
C THR A 109 9.29 11.09 25.63
N ARG A 110 9.78 10.83 24.42
CA ARG A 110 10.82 11.63 23.76
C ARG A 110 10.43 11.95 22.33
N SER A 111 10.85 13.12 21.84
CA SER A 111 10.81 13.46 20.43
C SER A 111 12.08 14.21 20.07
N ALA A 112 12.66 13.87 18.92
CA ALA A 112 13.85 14.54 18.40
C ALA A 112 13.80 14.52 16.87
N VAL A 113 14.57 15.40 16.25
CA VAL A 113 14.81 15.40 14.81
C VAL A 113 16.15 14.72 14.57
N VAL A 114 16.16 13.61 13.85
CA VAL A 114 17.31 12.72 13.70
C VAL A 114 17.50 12.31 12.24
N PRO A 115 18.71 11.92 11.80
CA PRO A 115 18.91 11.43 10.44
C PRO A 115 18.23 10.06 10.24
N HIS A 116 17.76 9.81 9.03
CA HIS A 116 17.19 8.53 8.59
C HIS A 116 17.90 8.06 7.31
N PRO A 117 18.03 6.73 7.09
CA PRO A 117 18.58 6.21 5.85
C PRO A 117 17.56 6.40 4.71
N GLY A 118 17.97 6.09 3.48
CA GLY A 118 17.01 5.90 2.40
C GLY A 118 16.05 4.77 2.74
N LEU A 119 14.77 4.95 2.42
CA LEU A 119 13.72 3.99 2.70
C LEU A 119 12.99 3.59 1.42
N VAL A 120 12.53 2.35 1.36
CA VAL A 120 11.55 1.89 0.37
C VAL A 120 10.27 1.55 1.11
N PHE A 121 9.19 2.22 0.74
CA PHE A 121 7.85 1.91 1.22
C PHE A 121 7.06 1.16 0.16
N GLN A 122 6.17 0.27 0.59
CA GLN A 122 5.18 -0.36 -0.25
C GLN A 122 3.83 -0.38 0.47
N ALA A 123 2.85 0.33 -0.08
CA ALA A 123 1.45 0.16 0.28
C ALA A 123 0.83 -0.84 -0.69
N ALA A 124 0.19 -1.87 -0.14
CA ALA A 124 -0.41 -2.96 -0.89
C ALA A 124 -1.76 -3.36 -0.28
N ASN A 125 -2.56 -4.13 -1.02
CA ASN A 125 -3.87 -4.58 -0.55
C ASN A 125 -3.81 -5.43 0.73
N ASP A 126 -2.68 -6.09 0.98
CA ASP A 126 -2.41 -7.00 2.10
C ASP A 126 -1.59 -6.34 3.24
N GLY A 127 -1.12 -5.11 3.05
CA GLY A 127 -0.43 -4.39 4.11
C GLY A 127 0.38 -3.19 3.66
N PHE A 128 1.10 -2.64 4.63
CA PHE A 128 2.03 -1.54 4.45
C PHE A 128 3.39 -1.98 4.97
N SER A 129 4.45 -1.79 4.20
CA SER A 129 5.80 -2.25 4.51
C SER A 129 6.82 -1.16 4.26
N VAL A 130 7.92 -1.20 5.00
CA VAL A 130 9.08 -0.32 4.87
C VAL A 130 10.38 -1.11 4.97
N PHE A 131 11.37 -0.71 4.19
CA PHE A 131 12.70 -1.30 4.15
C PHE A 131 13.74 -0.19 4.14
N ALA A 132 14.91 -0.45 4.71
CA ALA A 132 16.04 0.49 4.68
C ALA A 132 16.98 0.18 3.50
N LEU A 133 17.66 1.22 3.04
CA LEU A 133 18.69 1.18 2.00
C LEU A 133 20.03 1.61 2.58
N MET A 134 21.10 1.00 2.07
CA MET A 134 22.48 1.42 2.33
C MET A 134 22.85 2.66 1.50
N GLU A 135 22.33 2.76 0.28
CA GLU A 135 22.68 3.84 -0.64
C GLU A 135 21.71 5.03 -0.53
N ASP A 136 22.24 6.24 -0.73
CA ASP A 136 21.47 7.51 -0.68
C ASP A 136 20.94 7.95 -2.06
N VAL A 137 20.98 7.04 -3.03
CA VAL A 137 20.50 7.26 -4.39
C VAL A 137 19.20 6.49 -4.62
N ARG A 138 18.47 6.87 -5.66
CA ARG A 138 17.24 6.16 -6.06
C ARG A 138 17.59 4.69 -6.33
N PRO A 139 16.92 3.74 -5.66
CA PRO A 139 17.26 2.33 -5.78
C PRO A 139 16.87 1.78 -7.16
N THR A 140 17.63 0.77 -7.59
CA THR A 140 17.36 -0.06 -8.77
C THR A 140 16.75 -1.39 -8.32
N PRO A 141 16.17 -2.20 -9.23
CA PRO A 141 15.66 -3.52 -8.88
C PRO A 141 16.67 -4.42 -8.15
N GLU A 142 17.97 -4.25 -8.39
CA GLU A 142 19.06 -5.00 -7.77
C GLU A 142 19.45 -4.49 -6.38
N SER A 143 18.96 -3.30 -5.98
CA SER A 143 19.27 -2.71 -4.67
C SER A 143 18.79 -3.62 -3.55
N MET A 144 19.70 -3.93 -2.62
CA MET A 144 19.43 -4.80 -1.49
C MET A 144 18.61 -4.07 -0.42
N LEU A 145 17.56 -4.75 0.04
CA LEU A 145 16.71 -4.30 1.13
C LEU A 145 17.30 -4.73 2.48
N HIS A 146 17.14 -3.86 3.47
CA HIS A 146 17.55 -4.09 4.84
C HIS A 146 16.36 -3.99 5.79
N GLU A 147 16.48 -4.64 6.95
CA GLU A 147 15.52 -4.49 8.03
C GLU A 147 15.37 -3.02 8.41
N PRO A 148 14.14 -2.49 8.48
CA PRO A 148 13.93 -1.14 8.94
C PRO A 148 14.27 -1.00 10.43
N PRO A 149 14.92 0.10 10.85
CA PRO A 149 15.37 0.29 12.22
C PRO A 149 14.27 0.73 13.19
N TYR A 150 12.98 0.58 12.85
CA TYR A 150 11.88 1.16 13.60
C TYR A 150 11.23 0.18 14.58
N PHE A 151 10.57 0.71 15.60
CA PHE A 151 9.88 -0.10 16.62
C PHE A 151 8.58 -0.70 16.08
N ASN A 152 7.83 0.06 15.28
CA ASN A 152 6.54 -0.33 14.72
C ASN A 152 6.64 -1.21 13.47
N THR A 153 7.74 -1.94 13.28
CA THR A 153 7.94 -2.86 12.14
C THR A 153 8.14 -4.29 12.62
N TRP A 154 7.42 -5.22 12.00
CA TRP A 154 7.58 -6.67 12.14
C TRP A 154 8.74 -7.17 11.27
N ASP A 155 9.07 -8.47 11.39
CA ASP A 155 10.01 -9.15 10.49
C ASP A 155 9.69 -8.86 9.01
N VAL A 156 10.74 -8.70 8.21
CA VAL A 156 10.60 -8.47 6.76
C VAL A 156 9.81 -7.19 6.44
N GLY A 157 10.00 -6.16 7.27
CA GLY A 157 9.61 -4.78 6.96
C GLY A 157 8.13 -4.43 7.10
N ARG A 158 7.25 -5.36 7.49
CA ARG A 158 5.82 -5.08 7.62
C ARG A 158 5.56 -4.06 8.74
N ILE A 159 4.79 -3.02 8.46
CA ILE A 159 4.44 -1.98 9.43
C ILE A 159 3.23 -2.41 10.26
N CYS A 160 3.34 -2.24 11.58
CA CYS A 160 2.21 -2.27 12.48
C CYS A 160 1.48 -0.92 12.41
N ILE A 161 0.35 -0.91 11.69
CA ILE A 161 -0.47 0.30 11.53
C ILE A 161 -1.18 0.66 12.84
N GLY A 162 -1.46 -0.33 13.70
CA GLY A 162 -2.15 -0.11 14.98
C GLY A 162 -3.48 0.64 14.78
N SER A 163 -3.66 1.76 15.49
CA SER A 163 -4.80 2.68 15.35
C SER A 163 -4.53 3.87 14.41
N ALA A 164 -3.39 3.90 13.71
CA ALA A 164 -3.04 5.00 12.83
C ALA A 164 -4.04 5.11 11.66
N GLN A 165 -4.42 6.35 11.33
CA GLN A 165 -5.25 6.62 10.18
C GLN A 165 -4.38 6.64 8.92
N VAL A 166 -4.35 5.52 8.22
CA VAL A 166 -3.72 5.44 6.90
C VAL A 166 -4.72 5.78 5.78
N PRO A 167 -4.26 6.28 4.63
CA PRO A 167 -5.12 6.45 3.46
C PRO A 167 -5.84 5.14 3.10
N LYS A 168 -7.07 5.24 2.60
CA LYS A 168 -7.81 4.08 2.06
C LYS A 168 -7.40 3.72 0.64
N GLN A 169 -6.65 4.60 -0.03
CA GLN A 169 -6.29 4.46 -1.43
C GLN A 169 -4.84 4.01 -1.55
N ILE A 170 -4.58 3.13 -2.52
CA ILE A 170 -3.26 2.63 -2.87
C ILE A 170 -2.95 3.16 -4.27
N ASP A 171 -2.59 4.44 -4.31
CA ASP A 171 -2.29 5.20 -5.53
C ASP A 171 -1.12 6.17 -5.27
N VAL A 172 -0.60 6.79 -6.33
CA VAL A 172 0.56 7.70 -6.21
C VAL A 172 0.17 8.97 -5.47
N ALA A 173 -1.06 9.46 -5.68
CA ALA A 173 -1.58 10.64 -5.00
C ALA A 173 -1.61 10.50 -3.46
N SER A 174 -1.75 9.28 -2.94
CA SER A 174 -1.84 9.01 -1.50
C SER A 174 -0.49 8.79 -0.80
N ILE A 175 0.62 8.74 -1.54
CA ILE A 175 1.97 8.46 -1.00
C ILE A 175 2.30 9.36 0.20
N ALA A 176 2.06 10.67 0.09
CA ALA A 176 2.36 11.61 1.16
C ALA A 176 1.60 11.28 2.46
N GLY A 177 0.34 10.86 2.36
CA GLY A 177 -0.46 10.46 3.52
C GLY A 177 0.02 9.15 4.14
N TRP A 178 0.53 8.21 3.33
CA TRP A 178 1.15 6.98 3.84
C TRP A 178 2.45 7.26 4.62
N GLU A 179 3.32 8.12 4.09
CA GLU A 179 4.54 8.54 4.79
C GLU A 179 4.23 9.31 6.08
N GLU A 180 3.29 10.25 6.02
CA GLU A 180 2.86 11.03 7.19
C GLU A 180 2.32 10.12 8.29
N ALA A 181 1.44 9.17 7.95
CA ALA A 181 0.90 8.21 8.90
C ALA A 181 2.00 7.37 9.58
N PHE A 182 3.08 7.05 8.86
CA PHE A 182 4.22 6.33 9.42
C PHE A 182 5.03 7.20 10.37
N PHE A 183 5.46 8.39 9.95
CA PHE A 183 6.38 9.24 10.73
C PHE A 183 5.70 10.00 11.88
N SER A 184 4.39 10.20 11.83
CA SER A 184 3.62 10.79 12.92
C SER A 184 3.23 9.80 14.03
N SER A 185 3.43 8.50 13.80
CA SER A 185 3.14 7.47 14.79
C SER A 185 4.16 7.44 15.91
N ALA A 186 3.69 7.32 17.15
CA ALA A 186 4.57 7.14 18.31
C ALA A 186 5.09 5.70 18.38
N PHE A 187 6.41 5.56 18.42
CA PHE A 187 7.10 4.29 18.62
C PHE A 187 7.04 3.87 20.09
N THR A 188 6.28 2.80 20.39
CA THR A 188 5.99 2.38 21.77
C THR A 188 6.77 1.17 22.24
N HIS A 189 7.10 0.25 21.35
CA HIS A 189 7.95 -0.90 21.64
C HIS A 189 8.43 -1.52 20.32
N PRO A 190 9.63 -2.12 20.29
CA PRO A 190 10.00 -2.98 19.17
C PRO A 190 9.04 -4.18 19.13
N ASN A 191 8.46 -4.42 17.96
CA ASN A 191 7.66 -5.61 17.75
C ASN A 191 8.50 -6.88 17.93
N ARG A 192 7.83 -7.99 18.30
CA ARG A 192 8.50 -9.30 18.39
C ARG A 192 9.04 -9.71 17.02
N GLY A 193 10.23 -10.28 17.00
CA GLY A 193 10.89 -10.73 15.77
C GLY A 193 12.41 -10.72 15.90
N ALA A 194 13.08 -10.80 14.76
CA ALA A 194 14.53 -10.67 14.64
C ALA A 194 15.03 -9.27 15.07
N GLN A 195 16.35 -9.14 15.23
CA GLN A 195 16.97 -7.85 15.50
C GLN A 195 16.67 -6.85 14.37
N ARG A 196 16.35 -5.59 14.74
CA ARG A 196 16.13 -4.50 13.76
C ARG A 196 17.43 -3.86 13.29
N VAL A 197 18.41 -3.77 14.19
CA VAL A 197 19.71 -3.15 13.97
C VAL A 197 20.81 -3.97 14.62
N LYS A 198 21.98 -4.00 14.01
CA LYS A 198 23.21 -4.54 14.58
C LYS A 198 23.92 -3.43 15.36
N PHE A 199 23.46 -3.19 16.58
CA PHE A 199 24.00 -2.15 17.45
C PHE A 199 24.34 -2.71 18.83
N GLU A 200 25.42 -2.22 19.44
CA GLU A 200 25.82 -2.66 20.78
C GLU A 200 24.72 -2.34 21.78
N ARG A 201 24.33 -3.33 22.61
CA ARG A 201 23.20 -3.22 23.56
C ARG A 201 21.82 -3.06 22.90
N GLY A 202 21.71 -3.32 21.58
CA GLY A 202 20.46 -3.52 20.87
C GLY A 202 19.72 -2.23 20.45
N VAL A 203 18.49 -2.42 19.96
CA VAL A 203 17.70 -1.37 19.30
C VAL A 203 17.33 -0.19 20.22
N TYR A 204 17.18 -0.43 21.52
CA TYR A 204 16.93 0.64 22.49
C TYR A 204 18.14 1.55 22.68
N ALA A 205 19.34 0.98 22.78
CA ALA A 205 20.56 1.76 22.89
C ALA A 205 20.82 2.57 21.62
N PHE A 206 20.59 1.97 20.44
CA PHE A 206 20.64 2.65 19.16
C PHE A 206 19.74 3.89 19.13
N TRP A 207 18.45 3.73 19.45
CA TRP A 207 17.54 4.88 19.44
C TRP A 207 17.83 5.89 20.53
N LYS A 208 18.33 5.48 21.69
CA LYS A 208 18.78 6.42 22.72
C LYS A 208 19.87 7.34 22.17
N GLU A 209 20.91 6.77 21.55
CA GLU A 209 22.03 7.54 21.01
C GLU A 209 21.62 8.41 19.80
N MET A 210 20.71 7.92 18.95
CA MET A 210 20.09 8.73 17.89
C MET A 210 19.35 9.94 18.48
N LEU A 211 18.50 9.73 19.50
CA LEU A 211 17.72 10.78 20.16
C LEU A 211 18.58 11.75 20.98
N ASP A 212 19.74 11.32 21.46
CA ASP A 212 20.72 12.15 22.17
C ASP A 212 21.55 13.02 21.20
N GLY A 213 21.42 12.81 19.89
CA GLY A 213 22.10 13.61 18.87
C GLY A 213 23.54 13.18 18.58
N ASN A 214 23.90 11.94 18.92
CA ASN A 214 25.26 11.43 18.76
C ASN A 214 25.65 11.15 17.30
N PHE A 215 24.70 11.24 16.37
CA PHE A 215 24.87 10.92 14.96
C PHE A 215 24.49 12.10 14.07
N ALA A 216 25.45 12.65 13.34
CA ALA A 216 25.21 13.69 12.34
C ALA A 216 24.55 13.13 11.07
N GLU A 217 24.91 11.91 10.69
CA GLU A 217 24.33 11.13 9.61
C GLU A 217 23.86 9.78 10.14
N TYR A 218 22.95 9.12 9.44
CA TYR A 218 22.45 7.82 9.89
C TYR A 218 23.59 6.77 9.81
N PRO A 219 23.90 6.04 10.90
CA PRO A 219 24.97 5.06 10.90
C PRO A 219 24.53 3.78 10.16
N LYS A 220 24.82 3.68 8.87
CA LYS A 220 24.25 2.63 7.99
C LYS A 220 24.80 1.23 8.26
N GLU A 221 25.92 1.13 8.95
CA GLU A 221 26.60 -0.12 9.31
C GLU A 221 25.75 -0.96 10.28
N VAL A 222 24.76 -0.33 10.94
CA VAL A 222 23.81 -0.98 11.83
C VAL A 222 22.71 -1.72 11.06
N LEU A 223 22.55 -1.46 9.75
CA LEU A 223 21.48 -2.06 8.96
C LEU A 223 21.72 -3.56 8.75
N ILE A 224 20.66 -4.36 8.91
CA ILE A 224 20.71 -5.82 8.76
C ILE A 224 20.17 -6.19 7.37
N PRO A 225 20.94 -6.87 6.51
CA PRO A 225 20.50 -7.22 5.16
C PRO A 225 19.44 -8.33 5.18
N LEU A 226 18.36 -8.16 4.40
CA LEU A 226 17.28 -9.15 4.28
C LEU A 226 17.56 -10.27 3.26
N LYS A 227 18.69 -10.20 2.54
CA LYS A 227 18.98 -11.06 1.38
C LYS A 227 17.86 -11.04 0.33
N LYS A 228 17.18 -9.90 0.21
CA LYS A 228 16.11 -9.62 -0.75
C LYS A 228 16.41 -8.31 -1.46
N SER A 229 16.11 -8.26 -2.75
CA SER A 229 16.25 -7.07 -3.58
C SER A 229 14.94 -6.29 -3.70
N LEU A 230 15.00 -5.05 -4.16
CA LEU A 230 13.82 -4.28 -4.55
C LEU A 230 13.00 -5.01 -5.61
N GLY A 231 13.65 -5.67 -6.57
CA GLY A 231 13.02 -6.48 -7.60
C GLY A 231 12.22 -7.65 -7.02
N ASP A 232 12.74 -8.29 -5.96
CA ASP A 232 12.00 -9.34 -5.24
C ASP A 232 10.74 -8.80 -4.57
N LEU A 233 10.82 -7.61 -3.97
CA LEU A 233 9.66 -6.93 -3.36
C LEU A 233 8.59 -6.61 -4.41
N ILE A 234 9.00 -6.04 -5.54
CA ILE A 234 8.08 -5.69 -6.64
C ILE A 234 7.46 -6.96 -7.25
N ALA A 235 8.21 -8.06 -7.30
CA ALA A 235 7.73 -9.35 -7.79
C ALA A 235 6.86 -10.12 -6.77
N GLY A 236 6.61 -9.57 -5.57
CA GLY A 236 5.81 -10.21 -4.53
C GLY A 236 6.51 -11.39 -3.83
N LYS A 237 7.84 -11.44 -3.83
CA LYS A 237 8.67 -12.49 -3.19
C LYS A 237 9.15 -12.11 -1.78
N VAL A 238 8.61 -11.02 -1.23
CA VAL A 238 8.96 -10.43 0.06
C VAL A 238 7.65 -10.13 0.79
N GLY A 239 7.45 -10.69 1.99
CA GLY A 239 6.31 -10.35 2.86
C GLY A 239 4.97 -11.03 2.52
N GLY A 240 4.97 -12.34 2.25
CA GLY A 240 3.77 -13.18 2.24
C GLY A 240 3.62 -13.99 3.53
#